data_AF-A0A9P8IQW7-F1
#
_entry.id   AF-A0A9P8IQW7-F1
#
_cell.length_a   1.000
_cell.length_b   1.000
_cell.length_c   1.000
_cell.angle_alpha   90.00
_cell.angle_beta   90.00
_cell.angle_gamma   90.00
#
_symmetry.space_group_name_H-M   'P 1'
#
loop_
_entity.id
_entity.type
_entity.pdbx_description
1 polymer ?
#
loop_
_entity_poly.entity_id
_entity_poly.type
_entity_poly.pdbx_seq_one_letter_code
_entity_poly.pdbx_strand_id
1 'polypeptide(L)'
;MGLTIPDEEYNLCMSLARPGYAALGLTNDLYSWDKERKAAEDMGQDYVFNAIWVIMKESAIGEEEAKEVCRREIVQNIDEFRDIVAKTKADLSLSRDLRAYIEAVMWSYIGNLVWSIYCPRYK
;
A
#
# COMPACT_ATOMS: atom_id res chain seq x y z
N MET A 1 -11.72 -5.18 15.44
CA MET A 1 -12.15 -3.81 15.79
C MET A 1 -13.64 -3.71 16.11
N GLY A 2 -14.50 -4.63 15.66
CA GLY A 2 -15.94 -4.56 15.98
C GLY A 2 -16.66 -3.37 15.33
N LEU A 3 -16.20 -2.95 14.14
CA LEU A 3 -16.74 -1.81 13.40
C LEU A 3 -17.84 -2.28 12.45
N THR A 4 -18.89 -1.48 12.31
CA THR A 4 -19.95 -1.65 11.32
C THR A 4 -20.07 -0.39 10.47
N ILE A 5 -19.59 -0.45 9.24
CA ILE A 5 -19.73 0.65 8.27
C ILE A 5 -21.10 0.49 7.59
N PRO A 6 -21.94 1.53 7.56
CA PRO A 6 -23.22 1.49 6.84
C PRO A 6 -23.04 1.21 5.34
N ASP A 7 -23.99 0.53 4.72
CA ASP A 7 -23.92 0.14 3.29
C ASP A 7 -23.80 1.35 2.38
N GLU A 8 -24.49 2.45 2.71
CA GLU A 8 -24.43 3.73 1.98
C GLU A 8 -23.05 4.39 2.04
N GLU A 9 -22.26 4.09 3.07
CA GLU A 9 -20.91 4.61 3.25
C GLU A 9 -19.83 3.65 2.74
N TYR A 10 -20.16 2.40 2.41
CA TYR A 10 -19.17 1.38 2.06
C TYR A 10 -18.30 1.77 0.86
N ASN A 11 -18.93 2.18 -0.24
CA ASN A 11 -18.21 2.59 -1.44
C ASN A 11 -17.35 3.84 -1.19
N LEU A 12 -17.86 4.77 -0.39
CA LEU A 12 -17.11 5.95 0.02
C LEU A 12 -15.88 5.53 0.84
N CYS A 13 -16.06 4.64 1.82
CA CYS A 13 -14.97 4.09 2.63
C CYS A 13 -13.88 3.47 1.75
N MET A 14 -14.25 2.63 0.79
CA MET A 14 -13.29 2.01 -0.13
C MET A 14 -12.54 3.05 -0.98
N SER A 15 -13.24 4.09 -1.43
CA SER A 15 -12.61 5.17 -2.19
C SER A 15 -11.63 5.98 -1.35
N LEU A 16 -11.98 6.28 -0.09
CA LEU A 16 -11.14 7.02 0.85
C LEU A 16 -9.91 6.20 1.26
N ALA A 17 -10.06 4.89 1.45
CA ALA A 17 -8.97 4.00 1.87
C ALA A 17 -7.97 3.67 0.73
N ARG A 18 -8.34 3.95 -0.53
CA ARG A 18 -7.58 3.50 -1.71
C ARG A 18 -6.11 3.92 -1.71
N PRO A 19 -5.72 5.18 -1.39
CA PRO A 19 -4.30 5.55 -1.33
C PRO A 19 -3.55 4.79 -0.22
N GLY A 20 -4.20 4.54 0.92
CA GLY A 20 -3.65 3.72 1.99
C GLY A 20 -3.39 2.26 1.55
N TYR A 21 -4.31 1.64 0.81
CA TYR A 21 -4.10 0.31 0.24
C TYR A 21 -3.00 0.27 -0.82
N ALA A 22 -2.93 1.30 -1.67
CA ALA A 22 -1.87 1.40 -2.68
C ALA A 22 -0.49 1.48 -2.01
N ALA A 23 -0.33 2.33 -0.99
CA ALA A 23 0.91 2.41 -0.24
C ALA A 23 1.26 1.08 0.47
N LEU A 24 0.28 0.38 1.03
CA LEU A 24 0.46 -0.94 1.63
C LEU A 24 0.98 -1.97 0.61
N GLY A 25 0.33 -2.06 -0.55
CA GLY A 25 0.69 -2.97 -1.63
C GLY A 25 2.09 -2.67 -2.18
N LEU A 26 2.35 -1.41 -2.54
CA LEU A 26 3.66 -1.00 -3.06
C LEU A 26 4.79 -1.20 -2.04
N THR A 27 4.52 -0.96 -0.74
CA THR A 27 5.49 -1.26 0.32
C THR A 27 5.77 -2.76 0.38
N ASN A 28 4.74 -3.60 0.26
CA ASN A 28 4.91 -5.05 0.19
C ASN A 28 5.84 -5.41 -0.97
N ASP A 29 5.48 -4.98 -2.18
CA ASP A 29 6.21 -5.27 -3.42
C ASP A 29 7.68 -4.81 -3.35
N LEU A 30 7.93 -3.63 -2.76
CA LEU A 30 9.28 -3.09 -2.60
C LEU A 30 10.15 -4.00 -1.70
N TYR A 31 9.62 -4.45 -0.56
CA TYR A 31 10.39 -5.25 0.39
C TYR A 31 10.37 -6.75 0.08
N SER A 32 9.37 -7.26 -0.64
CA SER A 32 9.27 -8.65 -1.07
C SER A 32 9.97 -8.92 -2.41
N TRP A 33 10.40 -7.88 -3.13
CA TRP A 33 10.97 -7.96 -4.47
C TRP A 33 12.00 -9.07 -4.66
N ASP A 34 13.07 -9.10 -3.86
CA ASP A 34 14.16 -10.05 -4.07
C ASP A 34 13.69 -11.50 -3.91
N LYS A 35 12.77 -11.73 -2.97
CA LYS A 35 12.14 -13.03 -2.75
C LYS A 35 11.26 -13.43 -3.92
N GLU A 36 10.44 -12.52 -4.42
CA GLU A 36 9.48 -12.80 -5.50
C GLU A 36 10.18 -12.96 -6.85
N ARG A 37 11.22 -12.16 -7.13
CA ARG A 37 12.10 -12.32 -8.28
C ARG A 37 12.75 -13.70 -8.27
N LYS A 38 13.34 -14.11 -7.14
CA LYS A 38 13.93 -15.44 -7.00
C LYS A 38 12.90 -16.56 -7.24
N ALA A 39 11.69 -16.42 -6.71
CA ALA A 39 10.63 -17.40 -6.91
C ALA A 39 10.21 -17.49 -8.40
N ALA A 40 10.11 -16.35 -9.09
CA ALA A 40 9.82 -16.32 -10.52
C ALA A 40 10.94 -16.99 -11.35
N GLU A 41 12.20 -16.73 -11.01
CA GLU A 41 13.38 -17.38 -11.61
C GLU A 41 13.35 -18.90 -11.41
N ASP A 42 13.11 -19.36 -10.17
CA ASP A 42 13.03 -20.79 -9.82
C ASP A 42 11.88 -21.49 -10.57
N MET A 43 10.82 -20.76 -10.91
CA MET A 43 9.69 -21.25 -11.73
C MET A 43 9.90 -21.11 -13.24
N GLY A 44 11.00 -20.50 -13.68
CA GLY A 44 11.26 -20.24 -15.10
C GLY A 44 10.33 -19.22 -15.75
N GLN A 45 9.79 -18.27 -14.97
CA GLN A 45 8.92 -17.20 -15.46
C GLN A 45 9.75 -16.06 -16.08
N ASP A 46 9.22 -15.46 -17.15
CA ASP A 46 9.79 -14.29 -17.81
C ASP A 46 9.24 -12.95 -17.26
N TYR A 47 8.32 -13.02 -16.29
CA TYR A 47 7.74 -11.90 -15.58
C TYR A 47 7.72 -12.13 -14.06
N VAL A 48 7.61 -11.03 -13.31
CA VAL A 48 7.38 -11.06 -11.86
C VAL A 48 6.11 -10.27 -11.57
N PHE A 49 5.14 -10.87 -10.86
CA PHE A 49 3.91 -10.18 -10.46
C PHE A 49 4.17 -9.26 -9.27
N ASN A 50 4.87 -8.16 -9.53
CA ASN A 50 5.34 -7.18 -8.55
C ASN A 50 5.53 -5.82 -9.24
N ALA A 51 5.19 -4.73 -8.54
CA ALA A 51 5.26 -3.37 -9.05
C ALA A 51 6.65 -2.98 -9.58
N ILE A 52 7.74 -3.46 -8.96
CA ILE A 52 9.10 -3.16 -9.43
C ILE A 52 9.31 -3.65 -10.86
N TRP A 53 8.87 -4.87 -11.18
CA TRP A 53 8.96 -5.40 -12.54
C TRP A 53 8.09 -4.60 -13.51
N VAL A 54 6.86 -4.27 -13.12
CA VAL A 54 5.95 -3.48 -13.96
C VAL A 54 6.57 -2.12 -14.29
N ILE A 55 7.08 -1.41 -13.30
CA ILE A 55 7.74 -0.11 -13.47
C ILE A 55 8.95 -0.23 -14.40
N MET A 56 9.79 -1.25 -14.23
CA MET A 56 10.94 -1.50 -15.12
C MET A 56 10.50 -1.65 -16.58
N LYS A 57 9.41 -2.40 -16.83
CA LYS A 57 8.91 -2.65 -18.20
C LYS A 57 8.23 -1.45 -18.81
N GLU A 58 7.39 -0.76 -18.06
CA GLU A 58 6.64 0.40 -18.58
C GLU A 58 7.54 1.60 -18.83
N SER A 59 8.56 1.81 -17.98
CA SER A 59 9.46 2.97 -18.07
C SER A 59 10.79 2.66 -18.78
N ALA A 60 11.06 1.40 -19.12
CA ALA A 60 12.33 0.93 -19.69
C ALA A 60 13.56 1.33 -18.86
N ILE A 61 13.46 1.18 -17.53
CA ILE A 61 14.49 1.57 -16.55
C ILE A 61 15.07 0.38 -15.79
N GLY A 62 16.19 0.61 -15.11
CA GLY A 62 16.85 -0.40 -14.27
C GLY A 62 16.09 -0.69 -12.96
N GLU A 63 16.45 -1.78 -12.30
CA GLU A 63 15.83 -2.22 -11.05
C GLU A 63 15.93 -1.18 -9.93
N GLU A 64 17.12 -0.61 -9.70
CA GLU A 64 17.31 0.38 -8.64
C GLU A 64 16.54 1.69 -8.91
N GLU A 65 16.43 2.09 -10.18
CA GLU A 65 15.59 3.23 -10.58
C GLU A 65 14.11 2.92 -10.38
N ALA A 66 13.66 1.71 -10.70
CA ALA A 66 12.29 1.27 -10.48
C ALA A 66 11.93 1.20 -8.98
N LYS A 67 12.86 0.76 -8.12
CA LYS A 67 12.70 0.83 -6.66
C LYS A 67 12.55 2.27 -6.19
N GLU A 68 13.29 3.20 -6.75
CA GLU A 68 13.16 4.62 -6.39
C GLU A 68 11.84 5.24 -6.85
N VAL A 69 11.38 4.90 -8.06
CA VAL A 69 10.04 5.27 -8.52
C VAL A 69 8.97 4.71 -7.56
N CYS A 70 9.06 3.44 -7.18
CA CYS A 70 8.13 2.81 -6.24
C CYS A 70 8.14 3.50 -4.87
N ARG A 71 9.31 3.86 -4.33
CA ARG A 71 9.41 4.64 -3.08
C ARG A 71 8.70 5.98 -3.17
N ARG A 72 8.87 6.70 -4.28
CA ARG A 72 8.19 7.98 -4.50
C ARG A 72 6.67 7.81 -4.58
N GLU A 73 6.18 6.78 -5.27
CA GLU A 73 4.75 6.46 -5.32
C GLU A 73 4.18 6.11 -3.94
N ILE A 74 4.93 5.35 -3.11
CA ILE A 74 4.54 5.08 -1.72
C ILE A 74 4.39 6.39 -0.94
N VAL A 75 5.39 7.28 -1.01
CA VAL A 75 5.35 8.57 -0.30
C VAL A 75 4.16 9.41 -0.75
N GLN A 76 3.92 9.51 -2.06
CA GLN A 76 2.81 10.27 -2.62
C GLN A 76 1.45 9.75 -2.13
N ASN A 77 1.24 8.43 -2.15
CA ASN A 77 0.01 7.81 -1.66
C ASN A 77 -0.19 8.04 -0.15
N ILE A 78 0.87 8.04 0.65
CA ILE A 78 0.79 8.28 2.09
C ILE A 78 0.52 9.74 2.43
N ASP A 79 1.12 10.68 1.70
CA ASP A 79 0.81 12.09 1.88
C ASP A 79 -0.65 12.38 1.54
N GLU A 80 -1.17 11.84 0.43
CA GLU A 80 -2.59 11.92 0.09
C GLU A 80 -3.46 11.29 1.18
N PHE A 81 -3.10 10.08 1.63
CA PHE A 81 -3.89 9.37 2.63
C PHE A 81 -3.90 10.07 3.98
N ARG A 82 -2.80 10.73 4.38
CA ARG A 82 -2.73 11.54 5.60
C ARG A 82 -3.74 12.67 5.58
N ASP A 83 -3.89 13.35 4.45
CA ASP A 83 -4.87 14.42 4.28
C ASP A 83 -6.31 13.87 4.33
N ILE A 84 -6.55 12.69 3.76
CA ILE A 84 -7.84 11.99 3.84
C ILE A 84 -8.18 11.63 5.30
N VAL A 85 -7.24 11.07 6.05
CA VAL A 85 -7.43 10.76 7.48
C VAL A 85 -7.78 12.02 8.26
N ALA A 86 -7.08 13.13 8.02
CA ALA A 86 -7.35 14.40 8.70
C ALA A 86 -8.77 14.94 8.38
N LYS A 87 -9.16 14.93 7.11
CA LYS A 87 -10.50 15.39 6.66
C LYS A 87 -11.61 14.51 7.21
N THR A 88 -11.48 13.19 7.08
CA THR A 88 -12.48 12.23 7.57
C THR A 88 -12.64 12.30 9.08
N LYS A 89 -11.56 12.47 9.85
CA LYS A 89 -11.62 12.64 11.31
C LYS A 89 -12.45 13.86 11.74
N ALA A 90 -12.35 14.96 10.99
CA ALA A 90 -13.08 16.20 11.26
C ALA A 90 -14.53 16.20 10.78
N ASP A 91 -14.90 15.31 9.85
CA ASP A 91 -16.25 15.25 9.28
C ASP A 91 -17.22 14.47 10.16
N LEU A 92 -18.12 15.17 10.85
CA LEU A 92 -19.12 14.57 11.73
C LEU A 92 -20.33 13.99 10.98
N SER A 93 -20.44 14.21 9.67
CA SER A 93 -21.48 13.60 8.84
C SER A 93 -21.19 12.12 8.56
N LEU A 94 -19.92 11.72 8.63
CA LEU A 94 -19.50 10.33 8.47
C LEU A 94 -19.71 9.52 9.76
N SER A 95 -20.09 8.25 9.60
CA SER A 95 -20.20 7.33 10.71
C SER A 95 -18.89 7.26 11.51
N ARG A 96 -19.03 7.08 12.82
CA ARG A 96 -17.88 6.93 13.72
C ARG A 96 -16.99 5.76 13.29
N ASP A 97 -17.62 4.68 12.83
CA ASP A 97 -16.95 3.44 12.50
C ASP A 97 -16.17 3.54 11.19
N LEU A 98 -16.67 4.28 10.18
CA LEU A 98 -15.89 4.63 8.98
C LEU A 98 -14.65 5.44 9.36
N ARG A 99 -14.79 6.49 10.18
CA ARG A 99 -13.66 7.33 10.60
C ARG A 99 -12.60 6.52 11.33
N ALA A 100 -13.02 5.64 12.24
CA ALA A 100 -12.13 4.72 12.94
C ALA A 100 -11.43 3.73 11.98
N TYR A 101 -12.13 3.25 10.95
CA TYR A 101 -11.56 2.37 9.94
C TYR A 101 -10.46 3.06 9.12
N ILE A 102 -10.72 4.27 8.63
CA ILE A 102 -9.74 5.04 7.84
C ILE A 102 -8.46 5.32 8.66
N GLU A 103 -8.60 5.70 9.93
CA GLU A 103 -7.45 5.85 10.84
C GLU A 103 -6.71 4.52 11.05
N ALA A 104 -7.42 3.39 11.15
CA ALA A 104 -6.80 2.06 11.27
C ALA A 104 -6.02 1.61 10.04
N VAL A 105 -6.45 2.00 8.83
CA VAL A 105 -5.67 1.73 7.61
C VAL A 105 -4.32 2.47 7.65
N MET A 106 -4.27 3.68 8.23
CA MET A 106 -3.00 4.43 8.38
C MET A 106 -2.04 3.71 9.34
N TRP A 107 -2.56 3.20 10.47
CA TRP A 107 -1.77 2.38 11.38
C TRP A 107 -1.31 1.06 10.75
N SER A 108 -2.15 0.48 9.89
CA SER A 108 -1.81 -0.74 9.15
C SER A 108 -0.62 -0.50 8.22
N TYR A 109 -0.56 0.64 7.53
CA TYR A 109 0.61 1.02 6.74
C TYR A 109 1.89 1.12 7.59
N ILE A 110 1.83 1.84 8.72
CA ILE A 110 3.00 2.02 9.60
C ILE A 110 3.49 0.66 10.11
N GLY A 111 2.55 -0.20 10.55
CA GLY A 111 2.87 -1.56 10.98
C GLY A 111 3.48 -2.40 9.86
N ASN A 112 2.91 -2.36 8.66
CA ASN A 112 3.42 -3.05 7.48
C ASN A 112 4.84 -2.60 7.12
N LEU A 113 5.13 -1.30 7.15
CA LEU A 113 6.45 -0.75 6.84
C LEU A 113 7.50 -1.27 7.83
N VAL A 114 7.28 -1.08 9.12
CA VAL A 114 8.24 -1.51 10.16
C VAL A 114 8.42 -3.02 10.11
N TRP A 115 7.35 -3.78 9.99
CA TRP A 115 7.44 -5.23 9.87
C TRP A 115 8.20 -5.64 8.60
N SER A 116 7.93 -5.03 7.45
CA SER A 116 8.59 -5.38 6.18
C SER A 116 10.10 -5.14 6.22
N ILE A 117 10.56 -4.10 6.94
CA ILE A 117 11.99 -3.82 7.12
C ILE A 117 12.71 -4.96 7.87
N TYR A 118 12.07 -5.53 8.90
CA TYR A 118 12.73 -6.42 9.87
C TYR A 118 12.29 -7.88 9.80
N CYS A 119 11.20 -8.21 9.11
CA CYS A 119 10.65 -9.56 9.17
C CYS A 119 11.59 -10.58 8.52
N PRO A 120 11.74 -11.78 9.09
CA PRO A 120 12.52 -12.86 8.48
C PRO A 120 11.95 -13.33 7.13
N ARG A 121 10.70 -12.99 6.81
CA ARG A 121 10.06 -13.40 5.55
C ARG A 121 10.72 -12.78 4.32
N TYR A 122 11.28 -11.57 4.44
CA TYR A 122 11.86 -10.77 3.36
C TYR A 122 13.39 -10.68 3.44
N LYS A 123 14.03 -11.50 4.26
CA LYS A 123 15.48 -11.60 4.40
C LYS A 123 15.97 -12.92 3.81
#